data_AF-A0A158QWW3-F1
#
_entry.id   AF-A0A158QWW3-F1
#
_cell.length_a   1.000
_cell.length_b   1.000
_cell.length_c   1.000
_cell.angle_alpha   90.00
_cell.angle_beta   90.00
_cell.angle_gamma   90.00
#
_symmetry.space_group_name_H-M   'P 1'
#
loop_
_entity.id
_entity.type
_entity.pdbx_description
1 polymer ?
#
loop_
_entity_poly.entity_id
_entity_poly.type
_entity_poly.pdbx_seq_one_letter_code
_entity_poly.pdbx_strand_id
1 'polypeptide(L)'
;MIDRQTWLWTEEVKEKVRAKKRLYNVFLCNKTAANWPAYREARRAAKKAVAIAKAAHYDEVNRRLETRDGERWLTYQDTHQRNAEREEPSSRTNERRGLHQGVD
;
A
#
# COMPACT_ATOMS: atom_id res chain seq x y z
N MET A 1 9.27 9.97 -8.23
CA MET A 1 8.98 9.01 -7.14
C MET A 1 7.51 8.62 -7.26
N ILE A 2 7.19 7.36 -7.54
CA ILE A 2 5.79 6.90 -7.58
C ILE A 2 5.31 6.89 -6.14
N ASP A 3 4.45 7.85 -5.79
CA ASP A 3 3.91 7.92 -4.44
C ASP A 3 2.98 6.73 -4.20
N ARG A 4 3.49 5.76 -3.41
CA ARG A 4 2.85 4.47 -3.10
C ARG A 4 1.51 4.63 -2.39
N GLN A 5 1.23 5.77 -1.77
CA GLN A 5 -0.04 5.99 -1.08
C GLN A 5 -1.11 6.60 -2.00
N THR A 6 -0.73 7.35 -3.04
CA THR A 6 -1.69 8.14 -3.84
C THR A 6 -2.28 7.36 -5.04
N TRP A 7 -1.60 6.35 -5.56
CA TRP A 7 -2.05 5.65 -6.79
C TRP A 7 -3.32 4.80 -6.62
N LEU A 8 -3.61 4.31 -5.41
CA LEU A 8 -4.82 3.51 -5.12
C LEU A 8 -6.05 4.36 -4.81
N TRP A 9 -5.87 5.63 -4.48
CA TRP A 9 -6.93 6.54 -4.02
C TRP A 9 -7.30 7.55 -5.09
N THR A 10 -7.70 7.06 -6.27
CA THR A 10 -8.28 7.91 -7.30
C THR A 10 -9.58 8.55 -6.79
N GLU A 11 -9.99 9.68 -7.39
CA GLU A 11 -11.25 10.33 -7.01
C GLU A 11 -12.46 9.38 -7.17
N GLU A 12 -12.45 8.54 -8.21
CA GLU A 12 -13.45 7.51 -8.40
C GLU A 12 -13.47 6.49 -7.22
N VAL A 13 -12.30 5.97 -6.81
CA VAL A 13 -12.22 5.05 -5.67
C VAL A 13 -12.73 5.73 -4.39
N LYS A 14 -12.32 6.97 -4.13
CA LYS A 14 -12.78 7.76 -2.98
C LYS A 14 -14.30 7.95 -3.01
N GLU A 15 -14.86 8.29 -4.17
CA GLU A 15 -16.30 8.49 -4.36
C GLU A 15 -17.07 7.20 -4.07
N LYS A 16 -16.69 6.08 -4.67
CA LYS A 16 -17.38 4.78 -4.45
C LYS A 16 -17.26 4.31 -3.01
N VAL A 17 -16.10 4.51 -2.36
CA VAL A 17 -15.92 4.16 -0.94
C VAL A 17 -16.77 5.05 -0.03
N ARG A 18 -16.87 6.36 -0.31
CA ARG A 18 -17.75 7.29 0.41
C ARG A 18 -19.22 6.92 0.23
N ALA A 19 -19.66 6.61 -0.98
CA ALA A 19 -21.03 6.17 -1.28
C ALA A 19 -21.39 4.88 -0.52
N LYS A 20 -20.50 3.87 -0.55
CA LYS A 20 -20.64 2.65 0.26
C LYS A 20 -20.79 2.97 1.74
N LYS A 21 -19.95 3.85 2.29
CA LYS A 21 -19.98 4.22 3.72
C LYS A 21 -21.30 4.91 4.10
N ARG A 22 -21.77 5.85 3.28
CA ARG A 22 -23.06 6.54 3.47
C ARG A 22 -24.23 5.54 3.50
N LEU A 23 -24.28 4.61 2.54
CA LEU A 23 -25.36 3.63 2.46
C LEU A 23 -25.31 2.60 3.59
N TYR A 24 -24.12 2.24 4.08
CA TYR A 24 -23.99 1.42 5.28
C TYR A 24 -24.57 2.12 6.51
N ASN A 25 -24.28 3.41 6.68
CA ASN A 25 -24.85 4.19 7.79
C ASN A 25 -26.38 4.30 7.68
N VAL A 26 -26.91 4.55 6.48
CA VAL A 26 -28.37 4.58 6.23
C VAL A 26 -29.02 3.23 6.57
N PHE A 27 -28.40 2.12 6.16
CA PHE A 27 -28.85 0.77 6.52
C PHE A 27 -28.86 0.53 8.05
N LEU A 28 -27.85 1.04 8.77
CA LEU A 28 -27.78 0.91 10.23
C LEU A 28 -28.86 1.75 10.94
N CYS A 29 -29.11 2.99 10.47
CA CYS A 29 -30.10 3.89 11.05
C CYS A 29 -31.55 3.51 10.67
N ASN A 30 -31.76 2.96 9.47
CA ASN A 30 -33.08 2.61 8.96
C ASN A 30 -33.02 1.23 8.28
N LYS A 31 -33.56 0.20 8.92
CA LYS A 31 -33.49 -1.19 8.45
C LYS A 31 -34.60 -1.52 7.43
N THR A 32 -34.87 -0.62 6.48
CA THR A 32 -35.81 -0.92 5.39
C THR A 32 -35.25 -1.97 4.43
N ALA A 33 -36.13 -2.76 3.83
CA ALA A 33 -35.76 -3.81 2.87
C ALA A 33 -35.00 -3.30 1.64
N ALA A 34 -35.16 -2.02 1.28
CA ALA A 34 -34.47 -1.37 0.17
C ALA A 34 -33.01 -0.98 0.48
N ASN A 35 -32.68 -0.73 1.76
CA ASN A 35 -31.35 -0.23 2.14
C ASN A 35 -30.26 -1.30 2.01
N TRP A 36 -30.61 -2.57 2.21
CA TRP A 36 -29.66 -3.68 2.10
C TRP A 36 -29.19 -3.93 0.66
N PRO A 37 -30.08 -4.06 -0.36
CA PRO A 37 -29.66 -4.11 -1.76
C PRO A 37 -28.81 -2.91 -2.18
N ALA A 38 -29.20 -1.68 -1.80
CA ALA A 38 -28.47 -0.46 -2.15
C ALA A 38 -27.03 -0.47 -1.61
N TYR A 39 -26.84 -0.86 -0.34
CA TYR A 39 -25.49 -1.02 0.23
C TYR A 39 -24.67 -2.10 -0.50
N ARG A 40 -25.27 -3.23 -0.84
CA ARG A 40 -24.56 -4.31 -1.56
C ARG A 40 -24.06 -3.86 -2.92
N GLU A 41 -24.87 -3.13 -3.67
CA GLU A 41 -24.46 -2.56 -4.97
C GLU A 41 -23.32 -1.55 -4.81
N ALA A 42 -23.43 -0.62 -3.86
CA ALA A 42 -22.34 0.31 -3.59
C ALA A 42 -21.05 -0.38 -3.11
N ARG A 43 -21.15 -1.48 -2.34
CA ARG A 43 -19.99 -2.30 -1.93
C ARG A 43 -19.34 -2.99 -3.13
N ARG A 44 -20.14 -3.53 -4.07
CA ARG A 44 -19.63 -4.13 -5.31
C ARG A 44 -18.93 -3.10 -6.19
N ALA A 45 -19.55 -1.93 -6.36
CA ALA A 45 -18.96 -0.82 -7.12
C ALA A 45 -17.62 -0.36 -6.53
N ALA A 46 -17.53 -0.20 -5.21
CA ALA A 46 -16.27 0.18 -4.55
C ALA A 46 -15.17 -0.86 -4.73
N LYS A 47 -15.50 -2.16 -4.60
CA LYS A 47 -14.53 -3.24 -4.86
C LYS A 47 -14.06 -3.24 -6.32
N LYS A 48 -14.97 -3.04 -7.27
CA LYS A 48 -14.66 -2.97 -8.70
C LYS A 48 -13.73 -1.79 -9.00
N ALA A 49 -14.02 -0.60 -8.48
CA ALA A 49 -13.18 0.59 -8.68
C ALA A 49 -11.76 0.37 -8.15
N VAL A 50 -11.61 -0.24 -6.96
CA VAL A 50 -10.28 -0.57 -6.40
C VAL A 50 -9.55 -1.58 -7.29
N ALA A 51 -10.24 -2.61 -7.80
CA ALA A 51 -9.63 -3.60 -8.68
C ALA A 51 -9.16 -2.97 -10.01
N ILE A 52 -9.96 -2.08 -10.61
CA ILE A 52 -9.61 -1.35 -11.83
C ILE A 52 -8.40 -0.45 -11.58
N ALA A 53 -8.40 0.35 -10.51
CA ALA A 53 -7.27 1.21 -10.16
C ALA A 53 -5.99 0.39 -9.92
N LYS A 54 -6.12 -0.80 -9.31
CA LYS A 54 -5.02 -1.74 -9.15
C LYS A 54 -4.47 -2.24 -10.47
N ALA A 55 -5.33 -2.73 -11.35
CA ALA A 55 -4.93 -3.22 -12.66
C ALA A 55 -4.23 -2.13 -13.48
N ALA A 56 -4.84 -0.94 -13.56
CA ALA A 56 -4.29 0.20 -14.30
C ALA A 56 -2.89 0.60 -13.81
N HIS A 57 -2.63 0.52 -12.51
CA HIS A 57 -1.32 0.79 -11.95
C HIS A 57 -0.29 -0.28 -12.34
N TYR A 58 -0.62 -1.56 -12.19
CA TYR A 58 0.30 -2.63 -12.57
C TYR A 58 0.54 -2.66 -14.08
N ASP A 59 -0.46 -2.34 -14.90
CA ASP A 59 -0.31 -2.19 -16.35
C ASP A 59 0.63 -1.03 -16.71
N GLU A 60 0.55 0.10 -16.00
CA GLU A 60 1.48 1.22 -16.17
C GLU A 60 2.90 0.88 -15.71
N VAL A 61 3.05 0.19 -14.58
CA VAL A 61 4.36 -0.26 -14.09
C VAL A 61 4.97 -1.25 -15.08
N ASN A 62 4.23 -2.27 -15.52
CA ASN A 62 4.71 -3.24 -16.50
C ASN A 62 5.13 -2.58 -17.82
N ARG A 63 4.33 -1.65 -18.36
CA ARG A 63 4.72 -0.90 -19.58
C ARG A 63 6.02 -0.12 -19.40
N ARG A 64 6.29 0.42 -18.21
CA ARG A 64 7.57 1.07 -17.92
C ARG A 64 8.72 0.06 -17.85
N LEU A 65 8.47 -1.12 -17.28
CA LEU A 65 9.46 -2.19 -17.16
C LEU A 65 9.82 -2.82 -18.51
N GLU A 66 8.90 -2.84 -19.48
CA GLU A 66 9.16 -3.29 -20.84
C GLU A 66 10.12 -2.37 -21.62
N THR A 67 10.54 -1.24 -21.02
CA THR A 67 11.57 -0.35 -21.59
C THR A 67 12.94 -0.64 -20.98
N ARG A 68 13.99 -0.56 -21.81
CA ARG A 68 15.40 -0.75 -21.40
C ARG A 68 15.82 0.14 -20.24
N ASP A 69 15.23 1.33 -20.12
CA ASP A 69 15.50 2.28 -19.03
C ASP A 69 14.70 1.93 -17.75
N GLY A 70 13.53 1.29 -17.88
CA GLY A 70 12.73 0.80 -16.75
C GLY A 70 13.36 -0.39 -16.02
N GLU A 71 14.01 -1.30 -16.75
CA GLU A 71 14.78 -2.39 -16.13
C GLU A 71 15.99 -1.86 -15.32
N ARG A 72 16.71 -0.88 -15.87
CA ARG A 72 17.81 -0.20 -15.16
C ARG A 72 17.34 0.56 -13.91
N TRP A 73 16.11 1.07 -13.92
CA TRP A 73 15.55 1.75 -12.77
C TRP A 73 15.26 0.78 -11.60
N LEU A 74 14.79 -0.44 -11.87
CA LEU A 74 14.59 -1.46 -10.83
C LEU A 74 15.91 -1.90 -10.19
N THR A 75 16.95 -2.13 -11.00
CA THR A 75 18.26 -2.53 -10.46
C THR A 75 18.86 -1.42 -9.60
N TYR A 76 18.67 -0.16 -9.98
CA TYR A 76 19.08 1.00 -9.17
C TYR A 76 18.28 1.13 -7.85
N GLN A 77 16.97 0.87 -7.87
CA GLN A 77 16.17 0.86 -6.63
C GLN A 77 16.57 -0.30 -5.70
N ASP A 78 16.74 -1.49 -6.24
CA ASP A 78 17.06 -2.69 -5.45
C ASP A 78 18.46 -2.58 -4.82
N THR A 79 19.42 -2.01 -5.57
CA THR A 79 20.75 -1.69 -5.04
C THR A 79 20.71 -0.61 -3.97
N HIS A 80 19.93 0.46 -4.17
CA HIS A 80 19.76 1.50 -3.15
C HIS A 80 19.08 0.96 -1.88
N GLN A 81 18.08 0.09 -2.00
CA GLN A 81 17.38 -0.52 -0.88
C GLN A 81 18.33 -1.43 -0.06
N ARG A 82 19.11 -2.29 -0.73
CA ARG A 82 20.12 -3.14 -0.07
C ARG A 82 21.23 -2.33 0.60
N ASN A 83 21.60 -1.19 0.04
CA ASN A 83 22.59 -0.30 0.64
C ASN A 83 22.03 0.40 1.89
N ALA A 84 20.77 0.86 1.86
CA ALA A 84 20.11 1.43 3.03
C ALA A 84 19.99 0.41 4.19
N GLU A 85 19.73 -0.86 3.88
CA GLU A 85 19.67 -1.94 4.89
C GLU A 85 21.05 -2.35 5.43
N ARG A 86 22.14 -2.10 4.69
CA ARG A 86 23.52 -2.31 5.15
C ARG A 86 24.05 -1.15 5.99
N GLU A 87 23.50 0.05 5.82
CA GLU A 87 23.93 1.27 6.52
C GLU A 87 23.24 1.47 7.88
N GLU A 88 22.29 0.61 8.29
CA GLU A 88 21.83 0.55 9.68
C GLU A 88 23.02 0.20 10.59
N PRO A 89 23.52 1.13 11.43
CA PRO A 89 24.67 0.86 12.26
C PRO A 89 24.31 -0.20 13.28
N SER A 90 25.11 -1.25 13.34
CA SER A 90 25.12 -2.23 14.44
C SER A 90 25.62 -1.56 15.74
N SER A 91 24.85 -0.61 16.28
CA SER A 91 25.05 -0.06 17.62
C SER A 91 24.09 -0.76 18.58
N ARG A 92 24.23 -2.07 18.74
CA ARG A 92 23.58 -2.80 19.84
C ARG A 92 24.32 -4.02 20.39
N THR A 93 25.58 -4.24 20.01
CA THR A 93 26.35 -5.38 20.55
C THR A 93 27.78 -5.00 20.91
N ASN A 94 27.96 -4.02 21.80
CA ASN A 94 29.19 -3.96 22.60
C ASN A 94 28.95 -3.33 23.99
N GLU A 95 28.15 -3.98 24.84
CA GLU A 95 28.12 -3.68 26.29
C GLU A 95 28.14 -4.93 27.18
N ARG A 96 28.36 -6.14 26.61
CA ARG A 96 28.36 -7.39 27.38
C ARG A 96 29.62 -8.26 27.21
N ARG A 97 30.74 -7.66 26.79
CA ARG A 97 32.06 -8.33 26.77
C ARG A 97 33.16 -7.46 27.40
N GLY A 98 32.86 -6.79 28.51
CA GLY A 98 33.81 -5.91 29.19
C GLY A 98 33.89 -6.09 30.71
N LEU A 99 33.28 -7.12 31.29
CA LEU A 99 33.37 -7.41 32.72
C LEU A 99 33.55 -8.91 32.91
N HIS A 100 34.80 -9.38 32.91
CA HIS A 100 35.32 -10.57 33.61
C HIS A 100 36.69 -10.94 33.02
N GLN A 101 37.70 -10.09 33.18
CA GLN A 101 39.09 -10.53 33.34
C GLN A 101 39.84 -9.48 34.18
N GLY A 102 40.46 -9.92 35.28
CA GLY A 102 41.40 -9.17 36.09
C GLY A 102 40.87 -8.73 37.45
N VAL A 103 41.10 -9.53 38.49
CA VAL A 103 42.19 -9.27 39.47
C VAL A 103 42.42 -10.52 40.31
N ASP A 104 43.71 -10.78 40.57
CA ASP A 104 44.24 -11.58 41.68
C ASP A 104 43.70 -11.12 43.05
#